data_AF-A0A8T8X3A6-F1
#
_entry.id   AF-A0A8T8X3A6-F1
#
_cell.length_a   1.000
_cell.length_b   1.000
_cell.length_c   1.000
_cell.angle_alpha   90.00
_cell.angle_beta   90.00
_cell.angle_gamma   90.00
#
_symmetry.space_group_name_H-M   'P 1'
#
loop_
_entity.id
_entity.type
_entity.pdbx_description
1 polymer ?
#
loop_
_entity_poly.entity_id
_entity_poly.type
_entity_poly.pdbx_seq_one_letter_code
_entity_poly.pdbx_strand_id
1 'polypeptide(L)'
;MHVQQWINPDTGEIFALPPRPVEGPSRLLRSAVFTWEPSAAWAAIREVLVAAREKHTITNFVGFAGGTMFGDSPSATQHALVWTVIRLFRKDGKGESDEPLACSLQDPIYDAQDTRVLNLLKMNVVEDPQGFLDVEDSSIVFTCNSDVPVKEIVLNIARPAIMIIDDITRINS
;
A
#
# COMPACT_ATOMS: atom_id res chain seq x y z
N MET A 1 2.00 -7.12 -16.34
CA MET A 1 0.66 -7.11 -16.95
C MET A 1 0.12 -8.53 -17.15
N HIS A 2 -0.43 -9.16 -16.11
CA HIS A 2 -1.20 -10.39 -16.27
C HIS A 2 -2.61 -10.03 -16.76
N VAL A 3 -2.81 -9.98 -18.08
CA VAL A 3 -4.16 -9.90 -18.64
C VAL A 3 -4.80 -11.27 -18.38
N GLN A 4 -5.89 -11.32 -17.61
CA GLN A 4 -6.69 -12.54 -17.49
C GLN A 4 -7.40 -12.78 -18.81
N GLN A 5 -6.69 -13.43 -19.72
CA GLN A 5 -7.18 -13.89 -21.01
C GLN A 5 -7.75 -15.29 -20.82
N TRP A 6 -9.00 -15.47 -21.19
CA TRP A 6 -9.58 -16.80 -21.32
C TRP A 6 -9.44 -17.23 -22.78
N ILE A 7 -8.79 -18.36 -23.01
CA ILE A 7 -8.72 -18.99 -24.33
C ILE A 7 -9.88 -19.99 -24.40
N ASN A 8 -10.75 -19.81 -25.39
CA ASN A 8 -11.78 -20.80 -25.68
C ASN A 8 -11.10 -22.10 -26.12
N PRO A 9 -11.27 -23.21 -25.39
CA PRO A 9 -10.61 -24.47 -25.72
C PRO A 9 -11.09 -25.08 -27.04
N ASP A 10 -12.29 -24.73 -27.50
CA ASP A 10 -12.90 -25.27 -28.72
C ASP A 10 -12.61 -24.41 -29.96
N THR A 11 -12.47 -23.09 -29.80
CA THR A 11 -12.27 -22.15 -30.92
C THR A 11 -10.88 -21.52 -30.96
N GLY A 12 -10.10 -21.61 -29.88
CA GLY A 12 -8.80 -20.94 -29.73
C GLY A 12 -8.88 -19.41 -29.60
N GLU A 13 -10.09 -18.85 -29.55
CA GLU A 13 -10.29 -17.41 -29.45
C GLU A 13 -9.92 -16.89 -28.06
N ILE A 14 -9.22 -15.75 -28.04
CA ILE A 14 -8.83 -15.06 -26.82
C ILE A 14 -9.93 -14.05 -26.47
N PHE A 15 -10.57 -14.25 -25.32
CA PHE A 15 -11.54 -13.31 -24.77
C PHE A 15 -10.91 -12.50 -23.65
N ALA A 16 -11.12 -11.19 -23.71
CA ALA A 16 -10.94 -10.33 -22.55
C ALA A 16 -12.10 -10.59 -21.59
N LEU A 17 -11.80 -11.06 -20.38
CA LEU A 17 -12.82 -11.16 -19.33
C LEU A 17 -13.35 -9.75 -19.00
N PRO A 18 -14.64 -9.61 -18.67
CA PRO A 18 -15.17 -8.34 -18.23
C PRO A 18 -14.42 -7.85 -16.98
N PRO A 19 -14.27 -6.53 -16.78
CA PRO A 19 -13.68 -5.98 -15.56
C PRO A 19 -14.36 -6.54 -14.31
N ARG A 20 -13.56 -6.93 -13.31
CA ARG A 20 -14.10 -7.35 -12.00
C ARG A 20 -14.82 -6.16 -11.34
N PRO A 21 -16.01 -6.37 -10.74
CA PRO A 21 -16.71 -5.30 -10.03
C PRO A 21 -15.87 -4.75 -8.86
N VAL A 22 -15.75 -3.43 -8.73
CA VAL A 22 -14.92 -2.77 -7.71
C VAL A 22 -15.61 -2.70 -6.34
N GLU A 23 -16.91 -3.02 -6.28
CA GLU A 23 -17.75 -2.91 -5.08
C GLU A 23 -17.32 -3.85 -3.97
N GLY A 24 -16.87 -5.06 -4.33
CA GLY A 24 -16.36 -6.07 -3.39
C GLY A 24 -15.12 -5.59 -2.64
N PRO A 25 -14.00 -5.32 -3.35
CA PRO A 25 -12.79 -4.72 -2.78
C PRO A 25 -13.07 -3.46 -1.96
N SER A 26 -13.89 -2.56 -2.49
CA SER A 26 -14.23 -1.31 -1.81
C SER A 26 -14.98 -1.55 -0.49
N ARG A 27 -15.84 -2.57 -0.43
CA ARG A 27 -16.55 -2.96 0.79
C ARG A 27 -15.59 -3.57 1.82
N LEU A 28 -14.67 -4.44 1.39
CA LEU A 28 -13.67 -5.03 2.28
C LEU A 28 -12.76 -3.97 2.86
N LEU A 29 -12.24 -3.06 2.03
CA LEU A 29 -11.43 -1.93 2.49
C LEU A 29 -12.19 -1.06 3.50
N ARG A 30 -13.45 -0.68 3.19
CA ARG A 30 -14.27 0.11 4.13
C ARG A 30 -14.49 -0.60 5.45
N SER A 31 -14.76 -1.91 5.40
CA SER A 31 -14.91 -2.71 6.62
C SER A 31 -13.60 -2.74 7.41
N ALA A 32 -12.47 -2.94 6.73
CA ALA A 32 -11.16 -2.95 7.36
C ALA A 32 -10.83 -1.60 8.01
N VAL A 33 -11.08 -0.47 7.32
CA VAL A 33 -10.93 0.88 7.88
C VAL A 33 -11.84 1.08 9.09
N PHE A 34 -13.11 0.70 8.99
CA PHE A 34 -14.08 0.83 10.09
C PHE A 34 -13.70 0.01 11.32
N THR A 35 -13.07 -1.15 11.14
CA THR A 35 -12.52 -1.96 12.24
C THR A 35 -11.19 -1.39 12.76
N TRP A 36 -10.34 -0.88 11.87
CA TRP A 36 -8.98 -0.43 12.16
C TRP A 36 -8.93 0.89 12.92
N GLU A 37 -9.63 1.92 12.45
CA GLU A 37 -9.58 3.29 13.00
C GLU A 37 -9.93 3.38 14.50
N PRO A 38 -10.94 2.68 15.05
CA PRO A 38 -11.22 2.73 16.49
C PRO A 38 -10.32 1.80 17.33
N SER A 39 -9.42 1.04 16.71
CA SER A 39 -8.62 0.04 17.41
C SER A 39 -7.51 0.65 18.28
N ALA A 40 -7.17 -0.03 19.37
CA ALA A 40 -6.02 0.34 20.20
C ALA A 40 -4.68 0.25 19.43
N ALA A 41 -4.59 -0.65 18.45
CA ALA A 41 -3.41 -0.78 17.59
C ALA A 41 -3.20 0.48 16.75
N TRP A 42 -4.25 0.99 16.10
CA TRP A 42 -4.16 2.25 15.37
C TRP A 42 -3.85 3.43 16.29
N ALA A 43 -4.45 3.50 17.47
CA ALA A 43 -4.15 4.57 18.43
C ALA A 43 -2.64 4.64 18.75
N ALA A 44 -2.01 3.49 19.02
CA ALA A 44 -0.58 3.41 19.28
C ALA A 44 0.28 3.78 18.06
N ILE A 45 -0.06 3.26 16.87
CA ILE A 45 0.64 3.61 15.63
C ILE A 45 0.53 5.10 15.33
N ARG A 46 -0.67 5.66 15.44
CA ARG A 46 -0.92 7.09 15.24
C ARG A 46 -0.10 7.95 16.18
N GLU A 47 0.02 7.59 17.46
CA GLU A 47 0.85 8.31 18.41
C GLU A 47 2.32 8.36 17.97
N VAL A 48 2.87 7.22 17.54
CA VAL A 48 4.25 7.13 17.03
C VAL A 48 4.44 7.98 15.77
N LEU A 49 3.52 7.89 14.81
CA LEU A 49 3.57 8.66 13.56
C LEU A 49 3.44 10.17 13.83
N VAL A 50 2.59 10.57 14.77
CA VAL A 50 2.43 11.96 15.21
C VAL A 50 3.69 12.47 15.93
N ALA A 51 4.37 11.64 16.71
CA ALA A 51 5.64 12.04 17.32
C ALA A 51 6.77 12.16 16.28
N ALA A 52 6.77 11.30 15.26
CA ALA A 52 7.77 11.32 14.19
C ALA A 52 7.65 12.55 13.28
N ARG A 53 6.43 12.98 12.93
CA ARG A 53 6.21 14.18 12.10
C ARG A 53 6.66 15.50 12.74
N GLU A 54 6.83 15.53 14.07
CA GLU A 54 7.39 16.71 14.76
C GLU A 54 8.92 16.82 14.57
N LYS A 55 9.57 15.71 14.19
CA LYS A 55 11.03 15.61 14.05
C LYS A 55 11.49 15.53 12.60
N HIS A 56 10.63 15.08 11.71
CA HIS A 56 10.94 14.83 10.30
C HIS A 56 9.90 15.48 9.40
N THR A 57 10.34 16.05 8.28
CA THR A 57 9.44 16.41 7.18
C THR A 57 9.08 15.15 6.41
N ILE A 58 7.79 14.88 6.26
CA ILE A 58 7.28 13.74 5.51
C ILE A 58 6.69 14.23 4.19
N THR A 59 7.19 13.74 3.05
CA THR A 59 6.80 14.22 1.71
C THR A 59 6.05 13.18 0.89
N ASN A 60 6.30 11.90 1.11
CA ASN A 60 5.65 10.81 0.40
C ASN A 60 5.56 9.52 1.22
N PHE A 61 4.72 8.62 0.74
CA PHE A 61 4.57 7.26 1.20
C PHE A 61 4.94 6.31 0.05
N VAL A 62 5.77 5.32 0.33
CA VAL A 62 6.13 4.27 -0.62
C VAL A 62 5.82 2.92 0.01
N GLY A 63 4.91 2.18 -0.60
CA GLY A 63 4.48 0.86 -0.13
C GLY A 63 4.94 -0.25 -1.06
N PHE A 64 5.39 -1.37 -0.47
CA PHE A 64 5.77 -2.58 -1.17
C PHE A 64 4.98 -3.78 -0.65
N ALA A 65 4.67 -4.74 -1.51
CA ALA A 65 4.04 -6.01 -1.12
C ALA A 65 2.69 -5.84 -0.37
N GLY A 66 1.77 -5.03 -0.91
CA GLY A 66 0.45 -4.82 -0.29
C GLY A 66 -0.58 -5.94 -0.53
N GLY A 67 -0.29 -6.87 -1.45
CA GLY A 67 -1.22 -7.89 -1.91
C GLY A 67 -2.31 -7.32 -2.83
N THR A 68 -3.11 -8.18 -3.47
CA THR A 68 -4.21 -7.72 -4.35
C THR A 68 -5.38 -7.11 -3.54
N MET A 69 -6.00 -6.07 -4.08
CA MET A 69 -7.26 -5.48 -3.57
C MET A 69 -8.45 -6.44 -3.67
N PHE A 70 -8.36 -7.44 -4.53
CA PHE A 70 -9.38 -8.47 -4.72
C PHE A 70 -9.09 -9.75 -3.93
N GLY A 71 -8.08 -9.73 -3.07
CA GLY A 71 -7.74 -10.83 -2.17
C GLY A 71 -8.61 -10.88 -0.92
N ASP A 72 -8.20 -11.74 0.01
CA ASP A 72 -8.88 -11.94 1.29
C ASP A 72 -8.70 -10.76 2.26
N SER A 73 -9.31 -10.86 3.44
CA SER A 73 -9.26 -9.84 4.49
C SER A 73 -7.86 -9.29 4.83
N PRO A 74 -6.75 -10.05 4.81
CA PRO A 74 -5.43 -9.50 5.15
C PRO A 74 -4.98 -8.36 4.23
N SER A 75 -5.14 -8.50 2.91
CA SER A 75 -4.79 -7.43 1.97
C SER A 75 -5.65 -6.18 2.18
N ALA A 76 -6.95 -6.36 2.48
CA ALA A 76 -7.80 -5.22 2.81
C ALA A 76 -7.35 -4.47 4.08
N THR A 77 -6.87 -5.19 5.10
CA THR A 77 -6.31 -4.58 6.32
C THR A 77 -5.01 -3.82 6.04
N GLN A 78 -4.10 -4.36 5.23
CA GLN A 78 -2.87 -3.68 4.85
C GLN A 78 -3.17 -2.36 4.11
N HIS A 79 -4.09 -2.38 3.14
CA HIS A 79 -4.49 -1.16 2.44
C HIS A 79 -5.28 -0.19 3.32
N ALA A 80 -6.01 -0.67 4.33
CA ALA A 80 -6.63 0.20 5.33
C ALA A 80 -5.59 0.94 6.18
N LEU A 81 -4.50 0.27 6.56
CA LEU A 81 -3.36 0.91 7.22
C LEU A 81 -2.73 1.97 6.30
N VAL A 82 -2.39 1.63 5.06
CA VAL A 82 -1.84 2.60 4.08
C VAL A 82 -2.77 3.81 3.95
N TRP A 83 -4.07 3.59 3.75
CA TRP A 83 -5.06 4.64 3.58
C TRP A 83 -5.16 5.58 4.78
N THR A 84 -5.17 5.01 5.99
CA THR A 84 -5.27 5.80 7.23
C THR A 84 -3.98 6.57 7.52
N VAL A 85 -2.81 5.99 7.19
CA VAL A 85 -1.52 6.69 7.29
C VAL A 85 -1.46 7.86 6.33
N ILE A 86 -1.73 7.69 5.03
CA ILE A 86 -1.56 8.80 4.08
C ILE A 86 -2.54 9.97 4.32
N ARG A 87 -3.67 9.73 5.00
CA ARG A 87 -4.59 10.80 5.43
C ARG A 87 -4.19 11.49 6.74
N LEU A 88 -3.30 10.87 7.53
CA LEU A 88 -2.77 11.45 8.76
C LEU A 88 -1.80 12.61 8.53
N PHE A 89 -1.27 12.74 7.30
CA PHE A 89 -0.28 13.74 6.91
C PHE A 89 -0.84 14.69 5.86
N ARG A 90 -0.69 16.00 6.08
CA ARG A 90 -0.83 17.04 5.06
C ARG A 90 0.36 17.05 4.12
N LYS A 91 0.18 17.79 3.01
CA LYS A 91 1.19 18.02 1.98
C LYS A 91 2.47 18.71 2.49
N ASP A 92 2.39 19.44 3.61
CA ASP A 92 3.52 20.05 4.31
C ASP A 92 4.09 19.16 5.44
N GLY A 93 3.60 17.91 5.55
CA GLY A 93 3.97 16.94 6.58
C GLY A 93 3.28 17.17 7.93
N LYS A 94 2.39 18.15 8.09
CA LYS A 94 1.83 18.57 9.39
C LYS A 94 0.32 18.41 9.49
N GLY A 95 -0.16 17.57 10.40
CA GLY A 95 -1.60 17.44 10.69
C GLY A 95 -2.37 16.64 9.63
N GLU A 96 -3.70 16.59 9.78
CA GLU A 96 -4.62 15.80 8.94
C GLU A 96 -5.12 16.60 7.74
N SER A 97 -5.27 15.93 6.59
CA SER A 97 -5.63 16.52 5.30
C SER A 97 -6.79 15.78 4.64
N ASP A 98 -7.62 16.50 3.90
CA ASP A 98 -8.54 15.88 2.95
C ASP A 98 -7.82 15.42 1.68
N GLU A 99 -6.68 16.03 1.34
CA GLU A 99 -5.77 15.55 0.27
C GLU A 99 -4.72 14.60 0.86
N PRO A 100 -4.71 13.30 0.50
CA PRO A 100 -3.75 12.35 1.03
C PRO A 100 -2.33 12.66 0.57
N LEU A 101 -1.35 12.25 1.38
CA LEU A 101 0.07 12.26 1.05
C LEU A 101 0.33 11.56 -0.31
N ALA A 102 1.31 12.04 -1.07
CA ALA A 102 1.74 11.37 -2.30
C ALA A 102 2.10 9.91 -1.98
N CYS A 103 1.52 8.96 -2.71
CA CYS A 103 1.59 7.55 -2.38
C CYS A 103 1.93 6.74 -3.62
N SER A 104 3.08 6.05 -3.61
CA SER A 104 3.48 5.07 -4.62
C SER A 104 3.39 3.67 -4.03
N LEU A 105 2.71 2.76 -4.72
CA LEU A 105 2.60 1.35 -4.33
C LEU A 105 3.21 0.47 -5.42
N GLN A 106 4.10 -0.43 -5.02
CA GLN A 106 4.73 -1.39 -5.91
C GLN A 106 4.51 -2.81 -5.39
N ASP A 107 3.75 -3.60 -6.14
CA ASP A 107 3.58 -5.03 -5.91
C ASP A 107 3.39 -5.73 -7.26
N PRO A 108 4.21 -6.73 -7.61
CA PRO A 108 4.04 -7.50 -8.85
C PRO A 108 2.65 -8.14 -9.00
N ILE A 109 1.92 -8.35 -7.90
CA ILE A 109 0.57 -8.92 -7.92
C ILE A 109 -0.50 -7.94 -8.43
N TYR A 110 -0.23 -6.62 -8.42
CA TYR A 110 -1.22 -5.64 -8.85
C TYR A 110 -1.51 -5.77 -10.35
N ASP A 111 -2.77 -6.00 -10.68
CA ASP A 111 -3.25 -5.97 -12.06
C ASP A 111 -3.89 -4.62 -12.42
N ALA A 112 -4.44 -4.53 -13.63
CA ALA A 112 -5.11 -3.32 -14.12
C ALA A 112 -6.36 -2.95 -13.29
N GLN A 113 -7.05 -3.93 -12.70
CA GLN A 113 -8.19 -3.70 -11.82
C GLN A 113 -7.73 -3.23 -10.43
N ASP A 114 -6.67 -3.84 -9.87
CA ASP A 114 -6.06 -3.35 -8.62
C ASP A 114 -5.65 -1.89 -8.77
N THR A 115 -4.92 -1.59 -9.85
CA THR A 115 -4.48 -0.23 -10.22
C THR A 115 -5.66 0.73 -10.32
N ARG A 116 -6.77 0.30 -10.94
CA ARG A 116 -7.98 1.13 -11.05
C ARG A 116 -8.57 1.45 -9.67
N VAL A 117 -8.66 0.47 -8.78
CA VAL A 117 -9.20 0.68 -7.42
C VAL A 117 -8.28 1.59 -6.59
N LEU A 118 -6.97 1.34 -6.61
CA LEU A 118 -5.98 2.10 -5.86
C LEU A 118 -5.90 3.56 -6.33
N ASN A 119 -5.99 3.81 -7.64
CA ASN A 119 -6.02 5.17 -8.19
C ASN A 119 -7.27 5.97 -7.78
N LEU A 120 -8.42 5.32 -7.57
CA LEU A 120 -9.61 5.98 -7.01
C LEU A 120 -9.36 6.46 -5.57
N LEU A 121 -8.47 5.79 -4.86
CA LEU A 121 -7.98 6.13 -3.53
C LEU A 121 -6.72 7.02 -3.59
N LYS A 122 -6.36 7.61 -4.74
CA LYS A 122 -5.14 8.44 -4.87
C LYS A 122 -3.84 7.73 -4.45
N MET A 123 -3.83 6.40 -4.50
CA MET A 123 -2.63 5.58 -4.34
C MET A 123 -2.14 5.19 -5.74
N ASN A 124 -0.98 5.69 -6.14
CA ASN A 124 -0.42 5.48 -7.46
C ASN A 124 0.28 4.12 -7.50
N VAL A 125 -0.18 3.20 -8.34
CA VAL A 125 0.54 1.95 -8.59
C VAL A 125 1.69 2.24 -9.56
N VAL A 126 2.89 1.80 -9.19
CA VAL A 126 4.10 1.99 -9.99
C VAL A 126 4.74 0.64 -10.33
N GLU A 127 5.39 0.56 -11.49
CA GLU A 127 6.10 -0.63 -11.95
C GLU A 127 7.48 -0.72 -11.30
N ASP A 128 8.00 -1.95 -11.12
CA ASP A 128 9.38 -2.17 -10.68
C ASP A 128 10.39 -1.60 -11.70
N PRO A 129 11.41 -0.81 -11.29
CA PRO A 129 11.83 -0.49 -9.91
C PRO A 129 11.41 0.89 -9.40
N GLN A 130 10.39 1.51 -9.98
CA GLN A 130 10.03 2.91 -9.70
C GLN A 130 9.70 3.15 -8.22
N GLY A 131 9.07 2.20 -7.53
CA GLY A 131 8.81 2.31 -6.10
C GLY A 131 10.10 2.48 -5.30
N PHE A 132 11.17 1.74 -5.63
CA PHE A 132 12.48 1.94 -4.98
C PHE A 132 13.12 3.28 -5.30
N LEU A 133 12.91 3.80 -6.52
CA LEU A 133 13.42 5.11 -6.95
C LEU A 133 12.66 6.29 -6.32
N ASP A 134 11.40 6.08 -5.96
CA ASP A 134 10.56 7.09 -5.30
C ASP A 134 10.91 7.25 -3.80
N VAL A 135 11.74 6.37 -3.23
CA VAL A 135 12.13 6.47 -1.82
C VAL A 135 13.15 7.58 -1.59
N GLU A 136 12.82 8.45 -0.63
CA GLU A 136 13.62 9.58 -0.17
C GLU A 136 13.84 9.50 1.36
N ASP A 137 14.74 10.33 1.89
CA ASP A 137 14.96 10.43 3.34
C ASP A 137 13.71 10.94 4.09
N SER A 138 12.82 11.68 3.41
CA SER A 138 11.55 12.17 3.92
C SER A 138 10.37 11.22 3.68
N SER A 139 10.63 9.98 3.24
CA SER A 139 9.58 8.99 3.00
C SER A 139 9.10 8.29 4.27
N ILE A 140 7.83 7.89 4.24
CA ILE A 140 7.36 6.70 4.97
C ILE A 140 7.47 5.52 4.03
N VAL A 141 8.16 4.46 4.45
CA VAL A 141 8.20 3.19 3.73
C VAL A 141 7.35 2.16 4.44
N PHE A 142 6.49 1.47 3.70
CA PHE A 142 5.72 0.33 4.20
C PHE A 142 6.08 -0.93 3.43
N THR A 143 6.23 -2.04 4.14
CA THR A 143 6.23 -3.37 3.53
C THR A 143 5.66 -4.41 4.48
N CYS A 144 4.98 -5.41 3.93
CA CYS A 144 4.46 -6.53 4.70
C CYS A 144 4.58 -7.82 3.89
N ASN A 145 5.15 -8.87 4.47
CA ASN A 145 5.28 -10.20 3.88
C ASN A 145 5.90 -10.15 2.47
N SER A 146 6.97 -9.38 2.30
CA SER A 146 7.67 -9.26 1.03
C SER A 146 8.62 -10.44 0.80
N ASP A 147 8.62 -10.97 -0.42
CA ASP A 147 9.57 -12.01 -0.86
C ASP A 147 10.96 -11.45 -1.20
N VAL A 148 11.15 -10.12 -1.11
CA VAL A 148 12.43 -9.44 -1.34
C VAL A 148 12.85 -8.67 -0.08
N PRO A 149 14.17 -8.46 0.13
CA PRO A 149 14.69 -7.76 1.31
C PRO A 149 14.51 -6.23 1.17
N VAL A 150 13.26 -5.77 1.16
CA VAL A 150 12.90 -4.35 0.95
C VAL A 150 13.66 -3.45 1.92
N LYS A 151 13.75 -3.85 3.19
CA LYS A 151 14.43 -3.07 4.22
C LYS A 151 15.90 -2.84 3.88
N GLU A 152 16.63 -3.89 3.53
CA GLU A 152 18.05 -3.84 3.22
C GLU A 152 18.31 -3.04 1.93
N ILE A 153 17.47 -3.22 0.91
CA ILE A 153 17.55 -2.48 -0.35
C ILE A 153 17.31 -0.99 -0.10
N VAL A 154 16.20 -0.64 0.55
CA VAL A 154 15.82 0.73 0.83
C VAL A 154 16.88 1.45 1.66
N LEU A 155 17.40 0.82 2.72
CA LEU A 155 18.44 1.42 3.57
C LEU A 155 19.79 1.59 2.86
N ASN A 156 19.99 0.94 1.72
CA ASN A 156 21.14 1.17 0.85
C ASN A 156 20.93 2.38 -0.08
N ILE A 157 19.69 2.64 -0.48
CA ILE A 157 19.30 3.73 -1.40
C ILE A 157 19.10 5.06 -0.66
N ALA A 158 18.36 5.04 0.46
CA ALA A 158 17.97 6.22 1.23
C ALA A 158 17.83 5.86 2.73
N ARG A 159 17.56 6.86 3.58
CA ARG A 159 17.23 6.66 5.01
C ARG A 159 15.85 7.23 5.32
N PRO A 160 14.77 6.50 5.01
CA PRO A 160 13.41 6.96 5.24
C PRO A 160 13.20 7.38 6.69
N ALA A 161 12.45 8.47 6.89
CA ALA A 161 12.09 8.98 8.20
C ALA A 161 11.31 7.95 9.03
N ILE A 162 10.49 7.13 8.38
CA ILE A 162 9.68 6.08 9.02
C ILE A 162 9.71 4.83 8.16
N MET A 163 9.89 3.67 8.79
CA MET A 163 9.69 2.37 8.16
C MET A 163 8.66 1.56 8.96
N ILE A 164 7.58 1.15 8.30
CA ILE A 164 6.55 0.25 8.82
C ILE A 164 6.78 -1.09 8.15
N ILE A 165 7.36 -2.04 8.89
CA ILE A 165 7.74 -3.34 8.36
C ILE A 165 7.21 -4.44 9.28
N ASP A 166 6.86 -5.59 8.71
CA ASP A 166 6.58 -6.78 9.50
C ASP A 166 7.87 -7.40 10.03
N ASP A 167 7.79 -7.91 11.26
CA ASP A 167 8.92 -8.59 11.89
C ASP A 167 8.94 -10.06 11.46
N ILE A 168 9.55 -10.34 10.31
CA ILE A 168 9.75 -11.71 9.82
C ILE A 168 10.65 -12.56 10.74
N THR A 169 11.37 -11.95 11.69
CA THR A 169 12.22 -12.71 12.63
C THR A 169 11.42 -13.41 13.73
N ARG A 170 10.16 -13.02 13.94
CA ARG A 170 9.27 -13.64 14.93
C ARG A 170 8.59 -14.94 14.50
N ILE A 171 8.74 -15.35 13.25
CA ILE A 171 8.14 -16.61 12.75
C ILE A 171 8.85 -17.85 13.34
N ASN A 172 10.02 -17.67 13.97
CA ASN A 172 10.81 -18.73 14.60
C ASN A 172 11.06 -18.54 16.12
N SER A 173 10.31 -17.66 16.79
CA SER A 173 10.49 -17.36 18.23
C SER A 173 9.30 -17.77 19.09
#